data_AF-A0A8R1W9R9-F1
#
_entry.id   AF-A0A8R1W9R9-F1
#
_cell.length_a   1.000
_cell.length_b   1.000
_cell.length_c   1.000
_cell.angle_alpha   90.00
_cell.angle_beta   90.00
_cell.angle_gamma   90.00
#
_symmetry.space_group_name_H-M   'P 1'
#
loop_
_entity.id
_entity.type
_entity.pdbx_description
1 polymer ?
#
loop_
_entity_poly.entity_id
_entity_poly.type
_entity_poly.pdbx_seq_one_letter_code
_entity_poly.pdbx_strand_id
1 'polypeptide(L)'
;MESIYPRRVPVMGNLTGNGWTVASQESVLSLIVVLGSSVSLVGLIFAFITYSLFSDLRTMSGTALMYMLANMFLTQLFYVVGVGGVQEDNLCLCLAFGIHYLRLAIISWLCVMTYDMLITFRNNVNLNPRPEPVNVLISRFVKYSLFAWGVPSLSVIAASVMRVTVNHQTIDNLNPYNCWFFEKTIYNVTFAVPALCCFAAIVDSLVRSWLTARATVGLQVTRRPG
;
A
#
# COMPACT_ATOMS: atom_id res chain seq x y z
N MET A 1 -18.58 13.52 39.14
CA MET A 1 -18.77 14.34 37.93
C MET A 1 -17.65 15.36 37.94
N GLU A 2 -16.67 15.21 37.03
CA GLU A 2 -15.51 16.08 36.72
C GLU A 2 -14.40 15.13 36.25
N SER A 3 -13.74 15.23 35.10
CA SER A 3 -13.91 16.03 33.89
C SER A 3 -13.34 15.18 32.74
N ILE A 4 -14.20 14.73 31.83
CA ILE A 4 -13.80 14.07 30.58
C ILE A 4 -13.61 15.19 29.57
N TYR A 5 -12.38 15.71 29.46
CA TYR A 5 -11.96 16.47 28.30
C TYR A 5 -10.78 15.74 27.65
N PRO A 6 -10.87 15.32 26.38
CA PRO A 6 -9.69 14.93 25.64
C PRO A 6 -8.82 16.19 25.55
N ARG A 7 -7.57 16.06 26.00
CA ARG A 7 -6.56 17.12 25.90
C ARG A 7 -6.42 17.45 24.41
N ARG A 8 -7.12 18.49 23.94
CA ARG A 8 -6.86 19.12 22.64
C ARG A 8 -5.37 19.41 22.60
N VAL A 9 -4.72 18.98 21.52
CA VAL A 9 -3.34 19.35 21.20
C VAL A 9 -3.21 20.87 21.39
N PRO A 10 -2.39 21.34 22.33
CA PRO A 10 -2.20 22.78 22.50
C PRO A 10 -1.47 23.28 21.25
N VAL A 11 -2.23 23.87 20.33
CA VAL A 11 -1.70 24.81 19.35
C VAL A 11 -1.15 25.98 20.17
N MET A 12 0.18 26.10 20.21
CA MET A 12 0.93 27.19 20.83
C MET A 12 0.98 27.19 22.37
N GLY A 13 1.82 26.31 22.94
CA GLY A 13 2.24 26.36 24.35
C GLY A 13 3.64 26.96 24.51
N ASN A 14 3.78 27.86 25.49
CA ASN A 14 4.88 28.77 25.79
C ASN A 14 6.31 28.16 25.77
N LEU A 15 7.26 28.97 25.32
CA LEU A 15 8.62 28.65 24.91
C LEU A 15 9.65 28.87 26.05
N THR A 16 9.71 27.99 27.06
CA THR A 16 10.79 28.07 28.07
C THR A 16 11.30 26.69 28.50
N GLY A 17 12.62 26.48 28.33
CA GLY A 17 13.40 25.47 29.04
C GLY A 17 13.44 24.05 28.47
N ASN A 18 14.52 23.71 27.77
CA ASN A 18 15.12 22.37 27.54
C ASN A 18 14.24 21.19 27.03
N GLY A 19 12.93 21.37 26.79
CA GLY A 19 12.02 20.39 26.15
C GLY A 19 11.88 20.54 24.62
N TRP A 20 12.70 21.40 24.02
CA TRP A 20 12.58 21.87 22.64
C TRP A 20 12.84 20.82 21.57
N THR A 21 13.70 19.84 21.85
CA THR A 21 14.07 18.85 20.84
C THR A 21 13.00 17.78 20.66
N VAL A 22 12.30 17.36 21.73
CA VAL A 22 11.29 16.30 21.63
C VAL A 22 9.93 16.85 21.18
N ALA A 23 9.50 18.01 21.71
CA ALA A 23 8.23 18.62 21.32
C ALA A 23 8.21 19.12 19.86
N SER A 24 9.35 19.60 19.35
CA SER A 24 9.47 20.03 17.94
C SER A 24 9.42 18.83 16.98
N GLN A 25 10.05 17.70 17.32
CA GLN A 25 10.08 16.51 16.44
C GLN A 25 8.68 15.94 16.22
N GLU A 26 7.91 15.73 17.28
CA GLU A 26 6.53 15.23 17.19
C GLU A 26 5.62 16.21 16.42
N SER A 27 5.79 17.52 16.65
CA SER A 27 5.02 18.56 15.95
C SER A 27 5.35 18.63 14.46
N VAL A 28 6.64 18.53 14.10
CA VAL A 28 7.10 18.48 12.71
C VAL A 28 6.63 17.22 12.02
N LEU A 29 6.70 16.06 12.69
CA LEU A 29 6.22 14.79 12.14
C LEU A 29 4.72 14.85 11.85
N SER A 30 3.93 15.39 12.78
CA SER A 30 2.49 15.61 12.60
C SER A 30 2.21 16.55 11.43
N LEU A 31 2.94 17.67 11.32
CA LEU A 31 2.78 18.62 10.22
C LEU A 31 3.08 17.97 8.86
N ILE A 32 4.17 17.21 8.77
CA ILE A 32 4.55 16.48 7.55
C ILE A 32 3.47 15.47 7.17
N VAL A 33 2.96 14.70 8.14
CA VAL A 33 1.91 13.70 7.90
C VAL A 33 0.62 14.38 7.42
N VAL A 34 0.21 15.49 8.04
CA VAL A 34 -1.01 16.22 7.64
C VAL A 34 -0.86 16.82 6.24
N LEU A 35 0.24 17.50 5.95
CA LEU A 35 0.46 18.09 4.62
C LEU A 35 0.63 17.01 3.54
N GLY A 36 1.43 15.98 3.80
CA GLY A 36 1.68 14.89 2.86
C GLY A 36 0.42 14.04 2.59
N SER A 37 -0.40 13.78 3.62
CA SER A 37 -1.67 13.09 3.45
C SER A 37 -2.67 13.93 2.65
N SER A 38 -2.74 15.24 2.89
CA SER A 38 -3.63 16.15 2.17
C SER A 38 -3.27 16.23 0.68
N VAL A 39 -1.99 16.41 0.36
CA VAL A 39 -1.50 16.43 -1.03
C VAL A 39 -1.73 15.07 -1.71
N SER A 40 -1.48 13.96 -1.00
CA SER A 40 -1.77 12.62 -1.54
C SER A 40 -3.25 12.44 -1.83
N LEU A 41 -4.14 12.90 -0.96
CA LEU A 41 -5.59 12.78 -1.13
C LEU A 41 -6.06 13.52 -2.39
N VAL A 42 -5.58 14.75 -2.57
CA VAL A 42 -5.89 15.57 -3.75
C VAL A 42 -5.36 14.87 -5.01
N GLY A 43 -4.12 14.40 -4.99
CA GLY A 43 -3.53 13.66 -6.11
C GLY A 43 -4.28 12.37 -6.46
N LEU A 44 -4.75 11.62 -5.46
CA LEU A 44 -5.56 10.41 -5.66
C LEU A 44 -6.90 10.71 -6.31
N ILE A 45 -7.56 11.80 -5.90
CA ILE A 45 -8.83 12.24 -6.51
C ILE A 45 -8.61 12.59 -7.98
N PHE A 46 -7.58 13.38 -8.30
CA PHE A 46 -7.25 13.70 -9.68
C PHE A 46 -6.95 12.46 -10.50
N ALA A 47 -6.12 11.55 -9.98
CA ALA A 47 -5.82 10.29 -10.66
C ALA A 47 -7.09 9.48 -10.92
N PHE A 48 -7.98 9.34 -9.93
CA PHE A 48 -9.23 8.61 -10.09
C PHE A 48 -10.14 9.25 -11.16
N ILE A 49 -10.23 10.58 -11.19
CA ILE A 49 -10.99 11.32 -12.20
C ILE A 49 -10.41 11.08 -13.60
N THR A 50 -9.08 11.21 -13.77
CA THR A 50 -8.40 10.97 -15.04
C THR A 50 -8.64 9.54 -15.54
N TYR A 51 -8.40 8.52 -14.70
CA TYR A 51 -8.62 7.12 -15.09
C TYR A 51 -10.10 6.76 -15.34
N SER A 52 -11.04 7.55 -14.79
CA SER A 52 -12.47 7.39 -15.06
C SER A 52 -12.90 8.04 -16.37
N LEU A 53 -12.32 9.20 -16.73
CA LEU A 53 -12.62 9.94 -17.96
C LEU A 53 -12.00 9.30 -19.19
N PHE A 54 -10.76 8.81 -19.08
CA PHE A 54 -10.03 8.24 -20.19
C PHE A 54 -10.16 6.72 -20.22
N SER A 55 -11.29 6.24 -20.78
CA SER A 55 -11.53 4.80 -20.98
C SER A 55 -10.48 4.10 -21.85
N ASP A 56 -9.80 4.86 -22.72
CA ASP A 56 -8.68 4.36 -23.54
C ASP A 56 -7.45 3.93 -22.72
N LEU A 57 -7.29 4.42 -21.48
CA LEU A 57 -6.23 3.94 -20.57
C LEU A 57 -6.64 2.71 -19.76
N ARG A 58 -7.89 2.22 -19.88
CA ARG A 58 -8.44 1.09 -19.13
C ARG A 58 -7.97 -0.26 -19.70
N THR A 59 -6.65 -0.39 -19.81
CA THR A 59 -5.96 -1.66 -19.97
C THR A 59 -6.01 -2.45 -18.65
N MET A 60 -5.57 -3.72 -18.66
CA MET A 60 -5.46 -4.54 -17.43
C MET A 60 -4.69 -3.82 -16.32
N SER A 61 -3.60 -3.14 -16.70
CA SER A 61 -2.75 -2.36 -15.78
C SER A 61 -3.44 -1.09 -15.29
N GLY A 62 -4.25 -0.42 -16.13
CA GLY A 62 -5.05 0.73 -15.71
C GLY A 62 -6.09 0.37 -14.65
N THR A 63 -6.74 -0.79 -14.79
CA THR A 63 -7.71 -1.28 -13.79
C THR A 63 -7.01 -1.68 -12.47
N ALA A 64 -5.85 -2.35 -12.55
CA ALA A 64 -5.04 -2.67 -11.38
C ALA A 64 -4.58 -1.39 -10.63
N LEU A 65 -4.21 -0.35 -11.38
CA LEU A 65 -3.85 0.94 -10.81
C LEU A 65 -5.03 1.57 -10.06
N MET A 66 -6.25 1.52 -10.61
CA MET A 66 -7.44 2.04 -9.92
C MET A 66 -7.65 1.36 -8.56
N TYR A 67 -7.51 0.04 -8.48
CA TYR A 67 -7.59 -0.69 -7.20
C TYR A 67 -6.48 -0.27 -6.23
N MET A 68 -5.24 -0.12 -6.72
CA MET A 68 -4.11 0.35 -5.91
C MET A 68 -4.37 1.74 -5.32
N LEU A 69 -4.85 2.68 -6.14
CA LEU A 69 -5.18 4.05 -5.71
C LEU A 69 -6.34 4.05 -4.71
N ALA A 70 -7.37 3.24 -4.95
CA ALA A 70 -8.50 3.10 -4.02
C ALA A 70 -8.04 2.56 -2.66
N ASN A 71 -7.18 1.53 -2.64
CA ASN A 71 -6.62 0.98 -1.40
C ASN A 71 -5.76 2.01 -0.66
N MET A 72 -5.00 2.85 -1.38
CA MET A 72 -4.19 3.92 -0.80
C MET A 72 -5.07 5.00 -0.14
N PHE A 73 -6.16 5.39 -0.80
CA PHE A 73 -7.17 6.30 -0.27
C PHE A 73 -7.83 5.73 1.00
N LEU A 74 -8.30 4.48 0.97
CA LEU A 74 -8.89 3.81 2.13
C LEU A 74 -7.89 3.71 3.30
N THR A 75 -6.63 3.43 3.02
CA THR A 75 -5.58 3.35 4.05
C THR A 75 -5.41 4.69 4.76
N GLN A 76 -5.41 5.80 4.02
CA GLN A 76 -5.31 7.14 4.59
C GLN A 76 -6.54 7.48 5.43
N LEU A 77 -7.74 7.13 4.95
CA LEU A 77 -8.98 7.31 5.67
C LEU A 77 -8.97 6.55 7.01
N PHE A 78 -8.56 5.28 7.00
CA PHE A 78 -8.47 4.46 8.20
C PHE A 78 -7.42 4.98 9.18
N TYR A 79 -6.31 5.54 8.68
CA TYR A 79 -5.31 6.17 9.53
C TYR A 79 -5.86 7.40 10.25
N VAL A 80 -6.59 8.27 9.54
CA VAL A 80 -7.25 9.44 10.15
C VAL A 80 -8.28 9.02 11.21
N VAL A 81 -9.09 8.01 10.92
CA VAL A 81 -10.06 7.45 11.89
C VAL A 81 -9.34 6.84 13.09
N GLY A 82 -8.24 6.11 12.87
CA GLY A 82 -7.46 5.48 13.93
C GLY A 82 -6.78 6.49 14.88
N VAL A 83 -6.35 7.65 14.37
CA VAL A 83 -5.80 8.75 15.17
C VAL A 83 -6.90 9.49 15.95
N GLY A 84 -8.13 9.52 15.42
CA GLY A 84 -9.28 10.14 16.08
C GLY A 84 -9.69 9.47 17.41
N GLY A 85 -9.12 8.30 17.73
CA GLY A 85 -9.40 7.54 18.94
C GLY A 85 -10.72 6.78 18.84
N VAL A 86 -10.63 5.45 18.84
CA VAL A 86 -11.79 4.56 18.83
C VAL A 86 -11.90 3.91 20.20
N GLN A 87 -13.03 4.11 20.89
CA GLN A 87 -13.26 3.63 22.25
C GLN A 87 -13.60 2.13 22.33
N GLU A 88 -14.08 1.56 21.23
CA GLU A 88 -14.48 0.15 21.14
C GLU A 88 -13.30 -0.73 20.68
N ASP A 89 -12.89 -1.68 21.53
CA ASP A 89 -11.76 -2.58 21.26
C ASP A 89 -11.91 -3.37 19.96
N ASN A 90 -13.13 -3.83 19.66
CA ASN A 90 -13.42 -4.59 18.45
C ASN A 90 -13.24 -3.73 17.18
N LEU A 91 -13.64 -2.46 17.23
CA LEU A 91 -13.47 -1.54 16.11
C LEU A 91 -11.99 -1.16 15.92
N CYS A 92 -11.28 -0.95 17.03
CA CYS A 92 -9.84 -0.73 17.05
C CYS A 92 -9.08 -1.88 16.37
N LEU A 93 -9.42 -3.12 16.73
CA LEU A 93 -8.83 -4.33 16.13
C LEU A 93 -9.15 -4.45 14.64
N CYS A 94 -10.40 -4.24 14.24
CA CYS A 94 -10.83 -4.27 12.84
C CYS A 94 -10.10 -3.23 11.99
N LEU A 95 -9.92 -2.00 12.50
CA LEU A 95 -9.16 -0.96 11.83
C LEU A 95 -7.69 -1.35 11.67
N ALA A 96 -7.08 -1.93 12.71
CA ALA A 96 -5.70 -2.39 12.68
C ALA A 96 -5.50 -3.42 11.56
N PHE A 97 -6.35 -4.45 11.51
CA PHE A 97 -6.31 -5.45 10.43
C PHE A 97 -6.59 -4.85 9.06
N GLY A 98 -7.57 -3.94 8.96
CA GLY A 98 -7.92 -3.25 7.72
C GLY A 98 -6.75 -2.45 7.14
N ILE A 99 -6.04 -1.69 7.98
CA ILE A 99 -4.87 -0.90 7.55
C ILE A 99 -3.77 -1.82 6.98
N HIS A 100 -3.42 -2.92 7.67
CA HIS A 100 -2.37 -3.82 7.19
C HIS A 100 -2.80 -4.60 5.94
N TYR A 101 -4.07 -5.01 5.87
CA TYR A 101 -4.65 -5.61 4.67
C TYR A 101 -4.52 -4.69 3.47
N LEU A 102 -4.97 -3.44 3.60
CA LEU A 102 -4.95 -2.46 2.51
C LEU A 102 -3.51 -2.13 2.08
N ARG A 103 -2.57 -2.01 3.03
CA ARG A 103 -1.14 -1.81 2.71
C ARG A 103 -0.56 -2.97 1.92
N LEU A 104 -0.82 -4.20 2.32
CA LEU A 104 -0.32 -5.37 1.58
C LEU A 104 -1.03 -5.52 0.23
N ALA A 105 -2.30 -5.12 0.13
CA ALA A 105 -3.04 -5.05 -1.13
C ALA A 105 -2.38 -4.06 -2.10
N ILE A 106 -1.97 -2.87 -1.64
CA ILE A 106 -1.24 -1.91 -2.48
C ILE A 106 0.05 -2.54 -3.04
N ILE A 107 0.85 -3.19 -2.19
CA ILE A 107 2.13 -3.79 -2.59
C ILE A 107 1.91 -4.95 -3.57
N SER A 108 0.92 -5.80 -3.32
CA SER A 108 0.62 -6.95 -4.19
C SER A 108 0.06 -6.53 -5.55
N TRP A 109 -0.83 -5.53 -5.59
CA TRP A 109 -1.28 -4.92 -6.84
C TRP A 109 -0.13 -4.28 -7.63
N LEU A 110 0.77 -3.58 -6.93
CA LEU A 110 1.99 -3.03 -7.54
C LEU A 110 2.89 -4.14 -8.11
N CYS A 111 3.05 -5.25 -7.39
CA CYS A 111 3.81 -6.42 -7.86
C CYS A 111 3.21 -7.03 -9.13
N VAL A 112 1.89 -7.16 -9.19
CA VAL A 112 1.19 -7.63 -10.40
C VAL A 112 1.42 -6.68 -11.57
N MET A 113 1.30 -5.37 -11.34
CA MET A 113 1.48 -4.35 -12.37
C MET A 113 2.91 -4.36 -12.95
N THR A 114 3.94 -4.42 -12.10
CA THR A 114 5.34 -4.43 -12.58
C THR A 114 5.70 -5.74 -13.28
N TYR A 115 5.12 -6.86 -12.85
CA TYR A 115 5.26 -8.13 -13.54
C TYR A 115 4.57 -8.15 -14.91
N ASP A 116 3.36 -7.58 -15.00
CA ASP A 116 2.63 -7.43 -16.27
C ASP A 116 3.41 -6.54 -17.26
N MET A 117 3.99 -5.45 -16.76
CA MET A 117 4.87 -4.56 -17.53
C MET A 117 6.10 -5.30 -18.06
N LEU A 118 6.76 -6.13 -17.24
CA LEU A 118 7.89 -6.96 -17.67
C LEU A 118 7.51 -7.90 -18.83
N ILE A 119 6.40 -8.63 -18.68
CA ILE A 119 5.92 -9.54 -19.73
C ILE A 119 5.62 -8.76 -21.01
N THR A 120 4.95 -7.61 -20.89
CA THR A 120 4.60 -6.76 -22.03
C THR A 120 5.85 -6.30 -22.78
N PHE A 121 6.91 -5.86 -22.10
CA PHE A 121 8.17 -5.52 -22.76
C PHE A 121 8.81 -6.71 -23.48
N ARG A 122 8.85 -7.88 -22.83
CA ARG A 122 9.41 -9.10 -23.42
C ARG A 122 8.64 -9.54 -24.67
N ASN A 123 7.32 -9.44 -24.66
CA ASN A 123 6.48 -9.80 -25.80
C ASN A 123 6.63 -8.82 -26.96
N ASN A 124 6.76 -7.51 -26.68
CA ASN A 124 6.98 -6.50 -27.72
C ASN A 124 8.36 -6.63 -28.41
N VAL A 125 9.36 -7.24 -27.76
CA VAL A 125 10.64 -7.59 -28.42
C VAL A 125 10.44 -8.58 -29.56
N ASN A 126 9.44 -9.46 -29.47
CA ASN A 126 9.21 -10.51 -30.47
C ASN A 126 8.55 -9.99 -31.79
N LEU A 127 8.40 -8.66 -31.96
CA LEU A 127 7.94 -7.96 -33.19
C LEU A 127 6.64 -8.46 -33.83
N ASN A 128 5.93 -9.40 -33.21
CA ASN A 128 4.66 -9.92 -33.70
C ASN A 128 3.56 -9.72 -32.65
N PRO A 129 2.99 -8.50 -32.56
CA PRO A 129 1.86 -8.24 -31.70
C PRO A 129 0.65 -9.01 -32.25
N ARG A 130 0.39 -10.18 -31.68
CA ARG A 130 -0.83 -10.94 -31.95
C ARG A 130 -1.90 -10.46 -30.96
N PRO A 131 -3.07 -9.97 -31.43
CA PRO A 131 -4.14 -9.60 -30.52
C PRO A 131 -4.56 -10.84 -29.72
N GLU A 132 -4.42 -10.76 -28.39
CA GLU A 132 -4.83 -11.83 -27.50
C GLU A 132 -6.37 -11.89 -27.48
N PRO A 133 -6.97 -13.09 -27.55
CA PRO A 133 -8.41 -13.22 -27.50
C PRO A 133 -8.93 -12.84 -26.09
N VAL A 134 -10.11 -12.23 -26.05
CA VAL A 134 -10.69 -11.61 -24.84
C VAL A 134 -10.78 -12.57 -23.65
N ASN A 135 -11.05 -13.86 -23.91
CA ASN A 135 -11.12 -14.91 -22.89
C ASN A 135 -9.77 -15.15 -22.18
N VAL A 136 -8.65 -15.06 -22.89
CA VAL A 136 -7.31 -15.23 -22.31
C VAL A 136 -6.96 -14.02 -21.44
N LEU A 137 -7.33 -12.81 -21.89
CA LEU A 137 -7.15 -11.59 -21.12
C LEU A 137 -7.91 -11.62 -19.79
N ILE A 138 -9.18 -12.02 -19.82
CA ILE A 138 -10.02 -12.18 -18.62
C ILE A 138 -9.43 -13.25 -17.69
N SER A 139 -9.03 -14.41 -18.23
CA SER A 139 -8.44 -15.49 -17.42
C SER A 139 -7.16 -15.03 -16.70
N ARG A 140 -6.30 -14.28 -17.41
CA ARG A 140 -5.07 -13.70 -16.84
C ARG A 140 -5.40 -12.69 -15.74
N PHE A 141 -6.36 -11.80 -15.96
CA PHE A 141 -6.80 -10.83 -14.97
C PHE A 141 -7.34 -11.49 -13.71
N VAL A 142 -8.17 -12.53 -13.84
CA VAL A 142 -8.71 -13.27 -12.70
C VAL A 142 -7.59 -13.90 -11.88
N LYS A 143 -6.61 -14.54 -12.53
CA LYS A 143 -5.45 -15.13 -11.82
C LYS A 143 -4.64 -14.07 -11.05
N TYR A 144 -4.41 -12.90 -11.67
CA TYR A 144 -3.71 -11.79 -11.04
C TYR A 144 -4.50 -11.18 -9.89
N SER A 145 -5.81 -11.01 -10.04
CA SER A 145 -6.70 -10.52 -9.01
C SER A 145 -6.75 -11.48 -7.81
N LEU A 146 -6.84 -12.79 -8.07
CA LEU A 146 -6.79 -13.82 -7.02
C LEU A 146 -5.46 -13.78 -6.25
N PHE A 147 -4.34 -13.55 -6.92
CA PHE A 147 -3.04 -13.37 -6.26
C PHE A 147 -3.00 -12.08 -5.44
N ALA A 148 -3.39 -10.95 -6.03
CA ALA A 148 -3.32 -9.62 -5.40
C ALA A 148 -4.23 -9.50 -4.17
N TRP A 149 -5.42 -10.11 -4.19
CA TRP A 149 -6.31 -10.14 -3.01
C TRP A 149 -6.02 -11.31 -2.07
N GLY A 150 -5.52 -12.42 -2.61
CA GLY A 150 -5.23 -13.63 -1.85
C GLY A 150 -4.09 -13.44 -0.87
N VAL A 151 -2.99 -12.78 -1.27
CA VAL A 151 -1.84 -12.53 -0.39
C VAL A 151 -2.23 -11.71 0.85
N PRO A 152 -2.91 -10.56 0.74
CA PRO A 152 -3.46 -9.82 1.88
C PRO A 152 -4.44 -10.62 2.72
N SER A 153 -5.38 -11.33 2.09
CA SER A 153 -6.39 -12.12 2.82
C SER A 153 -5.75 -13.22 3.66
N LEU A 154 -4.79 -13.95 3.07
CA LEU A 154 -4.05 -15.00 3.75
C LEU A 154 -3.21 -14.44 4.91
N SER A 155 -2.60 -13.26 4.73
CA SER A 155 -1.83 -12.61 5.80
C SER A 155 -2.69 -12.27 7.01
N VAL A 156 -3.91 -11.77 6.80
CA VAL A 156 -4.86 -11.43 7.88
C VAL A 156 -5.35 -12.69 8.57
N ILE A 157 -5.65 -13.76 7.82
CA ILE A 157 -6.05 -15.06 8.38
C ILE A 157 -4.91 -15.64 9.23
N ALA A 158 -3.67 -15.60 8.73
CA ALA A 158 -2.52 -16.06 9.51
C ALA A 158 -2.34 -15.22 10.80
N ALA A 159 -2.56 -13.92 10.72
CA ALA A 159 -2.46 -13.02 11.87
C ALA A 159 -3.57 -13.26 12.90
N SER A 160 -4.81 -13.56 12.47
CA SER A 160 -5.89 -13.90 13.39
C SER A 160 -5.65 -15.24 14.08
N VAL A 161 -5.19 -16.26 13.34
CA VAL A 161 -4.83 -17.57 13.91
C VAL A 161 -3.67 -17.46 14.91
N MET A 162 -2.62 -16.69 14.57
CA MET A 162 -1.51 -16.49 15.50
C MET A 162 -1.91 -15.72 16.75
N ARG A 163 -2.83 -14.74 16.63
CA ARG A 163 -3.37 -14.05 17.81
C ARG A 163 -4.13 -14.98 18.76
N VAL A 164 -4.84 -15.99 18.24
CA VAL A 164 -5.59 -16.95 19.09
C VAL A 164 -4.65 -17.98 19.73
N THR A 165 -3.58 -18.37 19.04
CA THR A 165 -2.65 -19.42 19.51
C THR A 165 -1.59 -18.90 20.48
N VAL A 166 -1.17 -17.64 20.36
CA VAL A 166 -0.28 -16.98 21.31
C VAL A 166 -1.15 -16.45 22.46
N ASN A 167 -1.30 -17.28 23.50
CA ASN A 167 -2.17 -17.07 24.66
C ASN A 167 -2.07 -15.65 25.27
N HIS A 168 -3.21 -15.15 25.78
CA HIS A 168 -3.56 -13.76 26.12
C HIS A 168 -2.61 -12.91 27.00
N GLN A 169 -1.51 -13.43 27.54
CA GLN A 169 -0.78 -12.75 28.63
C GLN A 169 0.25 -11.69 28.20
N THR A 170 0.51 -11.53 26.90
CA THR A 170 1.51 -10.55 26.40
C THR A 170 0.86 -9.33 25.74
N ILE A 171 -0.47 -9.25 25.65
CA ILE A 171 -1.19 -8.20 24.90
C ILE A 171 -1.61 -7.02 25.81
N ASP A 172 -1.38 -7.09 27.12
CA ASP A 172 -1.76 -6.02 28.06
C ASP A 172 -0.85 -4.77 28.02
N ASN A 173 0.15 -4.74 27.12
CA ASN A 173 1.07 -3.61 26.96
C ASN A 173 0.96 -2.92 25.58
N LEU A 174 -0.09 -3.19 24.79
CA LEU A 174 -0.34 -2.43 23.58
C LEU A 174 -0.85 -1.03 23.97
N ASN A 175 -0.05 -0.02 23.64
CA ASN A 175 -0.30 1.38 23.93
C ASN A 175 -1.77 1.75 23.56
N PRO A 176 -2.65 2.04 24.53
CA PRO A 176 -4.12 2.10 24.33
C PRO A 176 -4.60 3.28 23.46
N TYR A 177 -3.67 4.11 22.99
CA TYR A 177 -3.99 5.36 22.30
C TYR A 177 -4.00 5.24 20.77
N ASN A 178 -3.37 4.21 20.19
CA ASN A 178 -3.20 4.11 18.73
C ASN A 178 -3.62 2.72 18.20
N CYS A 179 -4.79 2.66 17.57
CA CYS A 179 -5.47 1.45 17.10
C CYS A 179 -4.83 0.72 15.90
N TRP A 180 -3.52 0.83 15.70
CA TRP A 180 -2.84 0.23 14.54
C TRP A 180 -1.58 -0.57 14.87
N PHE A 181 -1.12 -0.54 16.13
CA PHE A 181 0.06 -1.29 16.55
C PHE A 181 -0.29 -2.76 16.78
N PHE A 182 0.52 -3.66 16.20
CA PHE A 182 0.48 -5.09 16.47
C PHE A 182 1.73 -5.46 17.27
N GLU A 183 1.65 -6.57 18.01
CA GLU A 183 2.82 -7.21 18.59
C GLU A 183 3.89 -7.42 17.50
N LYS A 184 5.14 -7.04 17.80
CA LYS A 184 6.22 -7.00 16.80
C LYS A 184 6.40 -8.34 16.07
N THR A 185 6.29 -9.44 16.80
CA THR A 185 6.43 -10.80 16.25
C THR A 185 5.34 -11.13 15.25
N ILE A 186 4.07 -10.87 15.60
CA ILE A 186 2.93 -11.12 14.72
C ILE A 186 3.06 -10.23 13.48
N TYR A 187 3.31 -8.93 13.67
CA TYR A 187 3.48 -7.99 12.56
C TYR A 187 4.57 -8.41 11.59
N ASN A 188 5.75 -8.78 12.11
CA ASN A 188 6.89 -9.14 11.28
C ASN A 188 6.61 -10.40 10.46
N VAL A 189 6.06 -11.44 11.09
CA VAL A 189 5.81 -12.72 10.41
C VAL A 189 4.67 -12.62 9.41
N THR A 190 3.56 -11.95 9.74
CA THR A 190 2.38 -11.95 8.86
C THR A 190 2.34 -10.83 7.85
N PHE A 191 2.93 -9.67 8.15
CA PHE A 191 2.84 -8.51 7.27
C PHE A 191 4.19 -8.12 6.69
N ALA A 192 5.24 -8.01 7.51
CA ALA A 192 6.55 -7.55 7.02
C ALA A 192 7.20 -8.56 6.07
N VAL A 193 7.19 -9.86 6.39
CA VAL A 193 7.78 -10.89 5.53
C VAL A 193 7.09 -10.95 4.15
N PRO A 194 5.75 -11.06 4.04
CA PRO A 194 5.09 -11.02 2.74
C PRO A 194 5.34 -9.73 1.97
N ALA A 195 5.33 -8.58 2.66
CA ALA A 195 5.64 -7.29 2.04
C ALA A 195 7.05 -7.28 1.44
N LEU A 196 8.07 -7.73 2.20
CA LEU A 196 9.45 -7.80 1.73
C LEU A 196 9.61 -8.76 0.53
N CYS A 197 8.94 -9.92 0.56
CA CYS A 197 8.94 -10.84 -0.58
C CYS A 197 8.35 -10.17 -1.83
N CYS A 198 7.21 -9.48 -1.70
CA CYS A 198 6.62 -8.75 -2.82
C CYS A 198 7.51 -7.58 -3.29
N PHE A 199 8.13 -6.83 -2.39
CA PHE A 199 9.08 -5.77 -2.76
C PHE A 199 10.30 -6.32 -3.51
N ALA A 200 10.86 -7.44 -3.07
CA ALA A 200 11.96 -8.09 -3.78
C ALA A 200 11.54 -8.52 -5.20
N ALA A 201 10.33 -9.08 -5.35
CA ALA A 201 9.78 -9.45 -6.65
C ALA A 201 9.53 -8.23 -7.57
N ILE A 202 9.07 -7.12 -7.01
CA ILE A 202 8.94 -5.84 -7.73
C ILE A 202 10.31 -5.38 -8.24
N VAL A 203 11.33 -5.37 -7.39
CA VAL A 203 12.68 -4.94 -7.76
C VAL A 203 13.27 -5.82 -8.85
N ASP A 204 13.18 -7.15 -8.73
CA ASP A 204 13.64 -8.09 -9.77
C ASP A 204 12.92 -7.84 -11.10
N SER A 205 11.60 -7.67 -11.07
CA SER A 205 10.80 -7.40 -12.26
C SER A 205 11.18 -6.09 -12.95
N LEU A 206 11.44 -5.03 -12.16
CA LEU A 206 11.88 -3.73 -12.68
C LEU A 206 13.29 -3.80 -13.28
N VAL A 207 14.23 -4.47 -12.61
CA VAL A 207 15.60 -4.66 -13.11
C VAL A 207 15.57 -5.41 -14.45
N ARG A 208 14.82 -6.51 -14.53
CA ARG A 208 14.66 -7.27 -15.79
C ARG A 208 14.00 -6.45 -16.89
N SER A 209 13.00 -5.63 -16.53
CA SER A 209 12.32 -4.74 -17.49
C SER A 209 13.28 -3.71 -18.06
N TRP A 210 14.08 -3.09 -17.19
CA TRP A 210 15.09 -2.11 -17.60
C TRP A 210 16.18 -2.72 -18.48
N LEU A 211 16.68 -3.91 -18.12
CA LEU A 211 17.66 -4.64 -18.94
C LEU A 211 17.08 -4.98 -20.32
N THR A 212 15.85 -5.46 -20.37
CA THR A 212 15.15 -5.78 -21.63
C THR A 212 14.95 -4.54 -22.48
N ALA A 213 14.53 -3.42 -21.89
CA ALA A 213 14.36 -2.14 -22.56
C ALA A 213 15.69 -1.58 -23.10
N ARG A 214 16.81 -1.78 -22.37
CA ARG A 214 18.13 -1.40 -22.87
C ARG A 214 18.57 -2.26 -24.06
N ALA A 215 18.35 -3.56 -24.00
CA ALA A 215 18.69 -4.47 -25.09
C ALA A 215 17.92 -4.13 -26.37
N THR A 216 16.62 -3.81 -26.26
CA THR A 216 15.81 -3.42 -27.43
C THR A 216 16.27 -2.10 -28.06
N VAL A 217 16.59 -1.09 -27.26
CA VAL A 217 17.12 0.19 -27.77
C VAL A 217 18.46 -0.02 -28.48
N GLY A 218 19.35 -0.86 -27.94
CA GLY A 218 20.63 -1.19 -28.58
C GLY A 218 20.47 -1.88 -29.95
N LEU A 219 19.45 -2.72 -30.10
CA LEU A 219 19.11 -3.40 -31.37
C LEU A 219 18.48 -2.44 -32.40
N GLN A 220 17.77 -1.39 -31.97
CA GLN A 220 17.22 -0.39 -32.88
C GLN A 220 18.30 0.55 -33.43
N VAL A 221 19.30 0.90 -32.62
CA VAL A 221 20.42 1.76 -33.05
C VAL A 221 21.26 1.10 -34.15
N THR A 222 21.44 -0.22 -34.11
CA THR A 222 22.17 -0.98 -35.14
C THR A 222 21.41 -1.17 -36.45
N ARG A 223 20.10 -0.85 -36.48
CA ARG A 223 19.23 -1.06 -37.65
C ARG A 223 18.98 0.20 -38.49
N ARG A 224 19.55 1.36 -38.14
CA ARG A 224 19.47 2.56 -39.01
C ARG A 224 20.36 2.33 -40.24
N PRO A 225 19.80 2.21 -41.47
CA PRO A 225 20.62 2.22 -42.67
C PRO A 225 21.21 3.62 -42.85
N GLY A 226 22.52 3.68 -43.06
CA GLY A 226 23.22 4.88 -43.54
C GLY A 226 22.94 5.14 -45.02
#